data_AF-A0A9D7MU59-F1
#
_entry.id   AF-A0A9D7MU59-F1
#
_cell.length_a   1.000
_cell.length_b   1.000
_cell.length_c   1.000
_cell.angle_alpha   90.00
_cell.angle_beta   90.00
_cell.angle_gamma   90.00
#
_symmetry.space_group_name_H-M   'P 1'
#
loop_
_entity.id
_entity.type
_entity.pdbx_description
1 polymer ?
#
loop_
_entity_poly.entity_id
_entity_poly.type
_entity_poly.pdbx_seq_one_letter_code
_entity_poly.pdbx_strand_id
1 'polypeptide(L)' 'MVASKRSRQINDLLKMELAQRLEPIIAKETEDDTIMNQDKLNISLEFEVREKPTLQSLDELMDGKLNFRFKEQE' A
#
# COMPACT_ATOMS: atom_id res chain seq x y z
N MET A 1 -19.56 4.76 -0.78
CA MET A 1 -19.50 3.38 -0.23
C MET A 1 -18.32 3.23 0.71
N VAL A 2 -18.46 2.39 1.73
CA VAL A 2 -17.44 2.14 2.78
C VAL A 2 -16.20 1.46 2.19
N ALA A 3 -16.38 0.41 1.37
CA ALA A 3 -15.29 -0.27 0.67
C ALA A 3 -14.41 0.69 -0.14
N SER A 4 -15.01 1.63 -0.89
CA SER A 4 -14.24 2.62 -1.65
C SER A 4 -13.39 3.55 -0.78
N LYS A 5 -13.87 3.92 0.42
CA LYS A 5 -13.07 4.71 1.37
C LYS A 5 -11.93 3.88 1.94
N ARG A 6 -12.21 2.62 2.29
CA ARG A 6 -11.20 1.70 2.80
C ARG A 6 -10.12 1.37 1.76
N SER A 7 -10.50 1.16 0.51
CA SER A 7 -9.57 0.94 -0.60
C SER A 7 -8.58 2.10 -0.76
N ARG A 8 -9.05 3.35 -0.61
CA ARG A 8 -8.16 4.53 -0.60
C ARG A 8 -7.19 4.50 0.57
N GLN A 9 -7.67 4.20 1.78
CA GLN A 9 -6.80 4.06 2.96
C GLN A 9 -5.72 3.00 2.75
N ILE A 10 -6.08 1.82 2.22
CA ILE A 10 -5.12 0.74 1.92
C ILE A 10 -4.09 1.20 0.89
N ASN A 11 -4.53 1.89 -0.17
CA ASN A 11 -3.63 2.43 -1.19
C ASN A 11 -2.67 3.49 -0.63
N ASP A 12 -3.18 4.40 0.22
CA ASP A 12 -2.36 5.44 0.84
C ASP A 12 -1.30 4.82 1.77
N LEU A 13 -1.69 3.80 2.55
CA LEU A 13 -0.75 3.02 3.37
C LEU A 13 0.31 2.31 2.53
N LEU A 14 -0.07 1.66 1.43
CA LEU A 14 0.86 1.02 0.50
C LEU A 14 1.88 2.01 -0.08
N LYS A 15 1.44 3.20 -0.47
CA LYS A 15 2.35 4.25 -0.97
C LYS A 15 3.30 4.73 0.10
N MET A 16 2.83 4.92 1.32
CA MET A 16 3.68 5.30 2.46
C MET A 16 4.73 4.23 2.76
N GLU A 17 4.33 2.96 2.80
CA GLU A 17 5.26 1.84 3.03
C GLU A 17 6.30 1.72 1.92
N LEU A 18 5.88 1.88 0.65
CA LEU A 18 6.80 1.87 -0.48
C LEU A 18 7.82 3.01 -0.38
N ALA A 19 7.37 4.22 -0.07
CA ALA A 19 8.26 5.37 0.10
C ALA A 19 9.26 5.14 1.25
N GLN A 20 8.79 4.64 2.40
CA GLN A 20 9.64 4.34 3.55
C GLN A 20 10.71 3.28 3.23
N ARG A 21 10.38 2.26 2.43
CA ARG A 21 11.35 1.22 2.04
C ARG A 21 12.35 1.71 0.99
N LEU A 22 11.95 2.63 0.13
CA LEU A 22 12.83 3.22 -0.89
C LEU A 22 13.76 4.30 -0.33
N GLU A 23 13.34 5.01 0.72
CA GLU A 23 14.12 6.08 1.38
C GLU A 23 15.57 5.69 1.73
N PRO A 24 15.84 4.57 2.42
CA PRO A 24 17.22 4.17 2.76
C PRO A 24 18.07 3.82 1.54
N ILE A 25 17.45 3.35 0.45
CA ILE A 25 18.14 3.02 -0.80
C ILE A 25 18.51 4.29 -1.56
N ILE A 26 17.63 5.29 -1.55
CA ILE A 26 17.88 6.60 -2.18
C ILE A 26 18.91 7.39 -1.37
N ALA A 27 18.88 7.31 -0.04
CA ALA A 27 19.82 8.02 0.84
C ALA A 27 21.26 7.50 0.78
N LYS A 28 21.47 6.27 0.29
CA LYS A 28 22.79 5.69 0.04
C LYS A 28 23.32 6.12 -1.33
N GLU A 29 23.70 7.39 -1.47
CA GLU A 29 24.35 7.93 -2.69
C GLU A 29 25.80 7.41 -2.91
N THR A 30 26.23 6.36 -2.21
CA THR A 30 27.62 5.87 -2.20
C THR A 30 27.79 4.38 -2.57
N GLU A 31 26.70 3.64 -2.82
CA GLU A 31 26.75 2.24 -3.27
C GLU A 31 26.67 2.13 -4.80
N ASP A 32 27.18 1.02 -5.35
CA ASP A 32 27.16 0.72 -6.80
C ASP A 32 25.74 0.87 -7.37
N ASP A 33 25.57 1.75 -8.36
CA ASP A 33 24.27 2.05 -9.00
C ASP A 33 23.54 0.78 -9.46
N THR A 34 24.27 -0.28 -9.80
CA THR A 34 23.73 -1.57 -10.22
C THR A 34 22.97 -2.25 -9.08
N ILE A 35 23.54 -2.25 -7.87
CA ILE A 35 22.96 -2.87 -6.67
C ILE A 35 21.74 -2.05 -6.23
N MET A 36 21.86 -0.72 -6.22
CA MET A 36 20.75 0.19 -5.89
C MET A 36 19.54 -0.03 -6.81
N ASN A 37 19.77 -0.19 -8.12
CA ASN A 37 18.71 -0.44 -9.08
C ASN A 37 18.06 -1.82 -8.90
N GLN A 38 18.84 -2.84 -8.54
CA GLN A 38 18.31 -4.17 -8.25
C GLN A 38 17.42 -4.17 -7.00
N ASP A 39 17.81 -3.48 -5.94
CA ASP A 39 17.02 -3.40 -4.70
C ASP A 39 15.71 -2.63 -4.91
N LYS A 40 15.74 -1.52 -5.67
CA LYS A 40 14.52 -0.79 -6.07
C LYS A 40 13.56 -1.68 -6.87
N LEU A 41 14.10 -2.51 -7.77
CA LEU A 41 13.31 -3.43 -8.58
C LEU A 41 12.68 -4.53 -7.74
N ASN A 42 13.45 -5.13 -6.83
CA ASN A 42 12.96 -6.17 -5.92
C ASN A 42 11.82 -5.65 -5.04
N ILE A 43 11.97 -4.45 -4.47
CA ILE A 43 10.90 -3.81 -3.69
C ILE A 43 9.68 -3.54 -4.56
N SER A 44 9.86 -3.05 -5.78
CA SER A 44 8.73 -2.79 -6.68
C SER A 44 7.95 -4.07 -6.99
N LEU A 45 8.66 -5.18 -7.24
CA LEU A 45 8.06 -6.48 -7.52
C LEU A 45 7.29 -7.05 -6.32
N GLU A 46 7.82 -6.89 -5.10
CA GLU A 46 7.10 -7.28 -3.87
C GLU A 46 5.75 -6.59 -3.75
N PHE A 47 5.65 -5.32 -4.15
CA PHE A 47 4.41 -4.56 -4.07
C PHE A 47 3.45 -4.88 -5.23
N GLU A 48 3.95 -5.32 -6.37
CA GLU A 48 3.13 -5.73 -7.52
C GLU A 48 2.41 -7.07 -7.28
N VAL A 49 3.05 -8.00 -6.55
CA VAL A 49 2.46 -9.30 -6.18
C VAL A 49 1.36 -9.14 -5.11
N ARG A 50 1.33 -8.02 -4.38
CA ARG A 50 0.30 -7.78 -3.36
C ARG A 50 -1.08 -7.63 -4.00
N GLU A 51 -2.08 -8.08 -3.25
CA GLU A 51 -3.46 -8.00 -3.66
C GLU A 51 -3.92 -6.54 -3.85
N LYS A 52 -4.74 -6.28 -4.87
CA LYS A 52 -5.18 -4.93 -5.20
C LYS A 52 -5.96 -4.30 -4.04
N PRO A 53 -5.76 -3.00 -3.72
CA PRO A 53 -6.47 -2.33 -2.63
C PRO A 53 -8.00 -2.40 -2.72
N THR A 54 -8.54 -2.57 -3.92
CA THR A 54 -9.98 -2.73 -4.15
C THR A 54 -10.49 -4.10 -3.74
N LEU A 55 -9.71 -5.16 -4.02
CA LEU A 55 -10.03 -6.53 -3.65
C LEU A 55 -9.90 -6.70 -2.13
N GLN A 56 -8.77 -6.28 -1.55
CA GLN A 56 -8.57 -6.29 -0.09
C GLN A 56 -9.70 -5.55 0.65
N SER A 57 -10.12 -4.38 0.16
CA SER A 57 -11.22 -3.63 0.80
C SER A 57 -12.58 -4.32 0.71
N LEU A 58 -12.79 -5.11 -0.34
CA LEU A 58 -14.01 -5.88 -0.53
C LEU A 58 -13.99 -7.08 0.41
N ASP A 59 -12.87 -7.79 0.48
CA ASP A 59 -12.70 -8.94 1.37
C ASP A 59 -12.82 -8.54 2.84
N GLU A 60 -12.19 -7.42 3.26
CA GLU A 60 -12.35 -6.89 4.62
C GLU A 60 -13.80 -6.49 4.94
N LEU A 61 -14.56 -6.04 3.94
CA LEU A 61 -15.98 -5.73 4.10
C LEU A 61 -16.81 -7.01 4.21
N MET A 62 -16.56 -8.00 3.35
CA MET A 62 -17.26 -9.29 3.31
C MET A 62 -17.00 -10.12 4.57
N ASP A 63 -15.78 -10.09 5.08
CA ASP A 63 -15.37 -10.77 6.32
C ASP A 63 -15.84 -10.05 7.59
N GLY A 64 -16.53 -8.90 7.46
CA GLY A 64 -16.99 -8.11 8.61
C GLY A 64 -15.88 -7.49 9.46
N LYS A 65 -14.66 -7.35 8.91
CA LYS A 65 -13.51 -6.75 9.60
C LYS A 65 -13.60 -5.22 9.70
N LEU A 66 -14.51 -4.60 8.95
CA LEU A 66 -14.73 -3.16 8.93
C LEU A 66 -15.84 -2.72 9.88
N ASN A 67 -15.48 -1.93 10.89
CA ASN A 67 -16.44 -1.19 11.68
C ASN A 67 -16.75 0.15 11.00
N PHE A 68 -17.99 0.32 10.53
CA PHE A 68 -18.44 1.58 9.94
C PHE A 68 -19.78 2.00 10.51
N ARG A 69 -19.95 3.30 10.71
CA ARG A 69 -21.20 3.91 11.16
C ARG A 69 -21.76 4.76 10.01
N PHE A 70 -23.04 4.58 9.71
CA PHE A 70 -23.75 5.53 8.88
C PHE A 70 -24.13 6.74 9.73
N LYS A 71 -23.89 7.95 9.24
CA LYS A 71 -24.58 9.11 9.79
C LYS A 71 -26.05 8.93 9.40
N GLU A 72 -26.92 8.67 10.38
CA GLU A 72 -28.34 8.87 10.17
C GLU A 72 -28.53 10.34 9.76
N GLN A 73 -29.29 10.56 8.68
CA GLN A 73 -29.71 11.90 8.28
C GLN A 73 -30.64 12.42 9.37
N GLU A 74 -30.20 13.44 10.09
CA GLU A 74 -31.09 14.36 10.80
C GLU A 74 -31.81 15.26 9.79
#